data_AF-A0A2H0UJ32-F1
#
_entry.id   AF-A0A2H0UJ32-F1
#
_cell.length_a   1.000
_cell.length_b   1.000
_cell.length_c   1.000
_cell.angle_alpha   90.00
_cell.angle_beta   90.00
_cell.angle_gamma   90.00
#
_symmetry.space_group_name_H-M   'P 1'
#
loop_
_entity.id
_entity.type
_entity.pdbx_description
1 polymer ?
#
loop_
_entity_poly.entity_id
_entity_poly.type
_entity_poly.pdbx_seq_one_letter_code
_entity_poly.pdbx_strand_id
1 'polypeptide(L)'
;MEVVMQSYTALLALHDKLGSEIFASQLYRRGWKILATEGTAKHIRGHGLALKTVEELTGMPPLFEGRVRTLHPKVFGGILYEPSNVAHKGDLRKINAPLINIVAVNFRPFDEVIKSEESSRDILRAIDVGGVALLHAVSKMCNDERVFPVVDPKDYREIIEVIRERPSPIIPGKLWNDLHRKALKYRLGYENAVATWLLDNELKVK
;
A
#
# COMPACT_ATOMS: atom_id res chain seq x y z
N MET A 1 13.48 32.46 1.51
CA MET A 1 13.65 31.00 1.72
C MET A 1 12.30 30.36 1.46
N GLU A 2 12.11 29.72 0.31
CA GLU A 2 10.96 28.83 0.16
C GLU A 2 11.10 27.73 1.22
N VAL A 3 10.18 27.72 2.17
CA VAL A 3 9.96 26.54 3.00
C VAL A 3 9.50 25.47 2.01
N VAL A 4 10.40 24.60 1.57
CA VAL A 4 10.03 23.38 0.86
C VAL A 4 9.17 22.60 1.84
N MET A 5 7.86 22.77 1.75
CA MET A 5 6.90 22.08 2.56
C MET A 5 7.09 20.60 2.24
N GLN A 6 7.70 19.87 3.17
CA GLN A 6 8.04 18.46 2.98
C GLN A 6 6.73 17.71 2.86
N SER A 7 6.32 17.41 1.63
CA SER A 7 5.02 16.81 1.36
C SER A 7 5.15 15.28 1.43
N TYR A 8 4.53 14.70 2.46
CA TYR A 8 4.48 13.26 2.69
C TYR A 8 3.49 12.59 1.72
N THR A 9 3.74 11.33 1.35
CA THR A 9 2.88 10.60 0.40
C THR A 9 2.24 9.38 1.06
N ALA A 10 0.94 9.22 0.86
CA ALA A 10 0.21 8.01 1.19
C ALA A 10 -0.16 7.26 -0.09
N LEU A 11 0.24 5.98 -0.19
CA LEU A 11 -0.17 5.06 -1.25
C LEU A 11 -1.36 4.23 -0.76
N LEU A 12 -2.49 4.28 -1.46
CA LEU A 12 -3.71 3.52 -1.18
C LEU A 12 -3.95 2.50 -2.30
N ALA A 13 -3.82 1.22 -1.98
CA ALA A 13 -4.07 0.09 -2.87
C ALA A 13 -5.10 -0.85 -2.22
N LEU A 14 -6.39 -0.55 -2.38
CA LEU A 14 -7.44 -1.11 -1.53
C LEU A 14 -8.44 -1.96 -2.33
N HIS A 15 -8.65 -3.19 -1.88
CA HIS A 15 -9.81 -3.99 -2.22
C HIS A 15 -11.06 -3.47 -1.49
N ASP A 16 -11.05 -3.52 -0.16
CA ASP A 16 -12.07 -2.89 0.69
C ASP A 16 -11.74 -1.40 0.86
N LYS A 17 -12.65 -0.56 0.38
CA LYS A 17 -12.49 0.90 0.29
C LYS A 17 -13.26 1.65 1.37
N LEU A 18 -13.84 0.94 2.33
CA LEU A 18 -14.63 1.53 3.40
C LEU A 18 -13.81 2.63 4.13
N GLY A 19 -14.37 3.84 4.20
CA GLY A 19 -13.75 4.98 4.89
C GLY A 19 -12.50 5.56 4.22
N SER A 20 -12.07 5.03 3.07
CA SER A 20 -10.85 5.46 2.38
C SER A 20 -10.96 6.89 1.84
N GLU A 21 -12.15 7.32 1.46
CA GLU A 21 -12.45 8.70 1.04
C GLU A 21 -12.27 9.70 2.20
N ILE A 22 -12.71 9.34 3.40
CA ILE A 22 -12.54 10.16 4.61
C ILE A 22 -11.06 10.19 4.98
N PHE A 23 -10.40 9.03 5.02
CA PHE A 23 -8.99 8.92 5.34
C PHE A 23 -8.12 9.75 4.39
N ALA A 24 -8.31 9.59 3.07
CA ALA A 24 -7.59 10.35 2.06
C ALA A 24 -7.85 11.85 2.15
N SER A 25 -9.10 12.28 2.36
CA SER A 25 -9.45 13.70 2.53
C SER A 25 -8.78 14.31 3.76
N GLN A 26 -8.75 13.58 4.89
CA GLN A 26 -8.12 14.06 6.11
C GLN A 26 -6.60 14.21 5.95
N LEU A 27 -5.94 13.25 5.30
CA LEU A 27 -4.52 13.36 4.94
C LEU A 27 -4.27 14.54 3.99
N TYR A 28 -5.07 14.66 2.93
CA TYR A 28 -4.95 15.72 1.92
C TYR A 28 -5.06 17.12 2.53
N ARG A 29 -6.05 17.35 3.41
CA ARG A 29 -6.22 18.63 4.14
C ARG A 29 -5.01 19.00 5.01
N ARG A 30 -4.15 18.04 5.32
CA ARG A 30 -2.92 18.22 6.11
C ARG A 30 -1.65 18.27 5.23
N GLY A 31 -1.79 18.45 3.91
CA GLY A 31 -0.68 18.62 2.99
C GLY A 31 -0.05 17.33 2.47
N TRP A 32 -0.67 16.17 2.75
CA TRP A 32 -0.22 14.90 2.20
C TRP A 32 -0.63 14.74 0.75
N LYS A 33 0.27 14.18 -0.06
CA LYS A 33 -0.03 13.70 -1.40
C LYS A 33 -0.70 12.34 -1.30
N ILE A 34 -1.79 12.16 -2.03
CA ILE A 34 -2.47 10.87 -2.13
C ILE A 34 -2.14 10.24 -3.48
N LEU A 35 -1.61 9.02 -3.42
CA LEU A 35 -1.36 8.15 -4.55
C LEU A 35 -2.27 6.93 -4.42
N ALA A 36 -2.94 6.51 -5.48
CA ALA A 36 -3.84 5.35 -5.40
C ALA A 36 -3.81 4.48 -6.65
N THR A 37 -4.11 3.19 -6.51
CA THR A 37 -4.40 2.33 -7.67
C THR A 37 -5.71 2.75 -8.33
N GLU A 38 -5.87 2.52 -9.63
CA GLU A 38 -7.01 2.99 -10.42
C GLU A 38 -8.39 2.79 -9.75
N GLY A 39 -8.69 1.57 -9.28
CA GLY A 39 -9.98 1.27 -8.64
C GLY A 39 -10.19 2.04 -7.32
N THR A 40 -9.12 2.24 -6.56
CA THR A 40 -9.14 3.04 -5.33
C THR A 40 -9.28 4.53 -5.66
N ALA A 41 -8.56 4.99 -6.68
CA ALA A 41 -8.62 6.36 -7.18
C ALA A 41 -10.02 6.74 -7.66
N LYS A 42 -10.68 5.85 -8.40
CA LYS A 42 -12.06 6.05 -8.89
C LYS A 42 -13.04 6.24 -7.73
N HIS A 43 -12.94 5.39 -6.70
CA HIS A 43 -13.78 5.51 -5.49
C HIS A 43 -13.60 6.86 -4.80
N ILE A 44 -12.35 7.25 -4.53
CA ILE A 44 -12.05 8.49 -3.81
C ILE A 44 -12.40 9.74 -4.64
N ARG A 45 -12.14 9.73 -5.96
CA ARG A 45 -12.54 10.81 -6.88
C ARG A 45 -14.06 10.99 -6.93
N GLY A 46 -14.82 9.90 -6.82
CA GLY A 46 -16.28 9.94 -6.69
C GLY A 46 -16.77 10.72 -5.47
N HIS A 47 -15.91 10.95 -4.47
CA HIS A 47 -16.19 11.74 -3.28
C HIS A 47 -15.55 13.14 -3.31
N GLY A 48 -15.14 13.60 -4.50
CA GLY A 48 -14.69 14.99 -4.72
C GLY A 48 -13.22 15.27 -4.41
N LEU A 49 -12.40 14.27 -4.11
CA LEU A 49 -10.96 14.45 -3.90
C LEU A 49 -10.15 14.11 -5.15
N ALA A 50 -9.51 15.12 -5.74
CA ALA A 50 -8.52 14.93 -6.78
C ALA A 50 -7.22 14.36 -6.18
N LEU A 51 -6.70 13.29 -6.79
CA LEU A 51 -5.48 12.60 -6.36
C LEU A 51 -4.73 12.06 -7.56
N LYS A 52 -3.46 11.69 -7.35
CA LYS A 52 -2.65 11.05 -8.40
C LYS A 52 -2.82 9.55 -8.40
N THR A 53 -2.84 8.92 -9.57
CA THR A 53 -2.83 7.46 -9.66
C THR A 53 -1.41 6.90 -9.73
N VAL A 54 -1.26 5.60 -9.44
CA VAL A 54 0.01 4.89 -9.63
C VAL A 54 0.45 4.97 -11.09
N GLU A 55 -0.48 4.85 -12.04
CA GLU A 55 -0.22 4.96 -13.47
C GLU A 55 0.30 6.34 -13.86
N GLU A 56 -0.27 7.42 -13.29
CA GLU A 56 0.23 8.79 -13.48
C GLU A 56 1.64 8.98 -12.89
N LEU A 57 1.99 8.29 -11.80
CA LEU A 57 3.34 8.30 -11.23
C LEU A 57 4.33 7.51 -12.11
N THR A 58 3.96 6.31 -12.51
CA THR A 58 4.86 5.38 -13.23
C THR A 58 5.03 5.79 -14.68
N GLY A 59 3.97 6.31 -15.30
CA GLY A 59 3.85 6.46 -16.75
C GLY A 59 3.50 5.14 -17.45
N MET A 60 3.11 4.10 -16.69
CA MET A 60 2.77 2.79 -17.21
C MET A 60 1.31 2.44 -16.90
N PRO A 61 0.53 2.03 -17.90
CA PRO A 61 -0.81 1.51 -17.66
C PRO A 61 -0.72 0.15 -16.93
N PRO A 62 -1.83 -0.34 -16.35
CA PRO A 62 -1.91 -1.71 -15.84
C PRO A 62 -1.59 -2.71 -16.95
N LEU A 63 -0.69 -3.65 -16.70
CA LEU A 63 -0.29 -4.69 -17.66
C LEU A 63 -0.84 -6.05 -17.27
N PHE A 64 -0.99 -6.92 -18.28
CA PHE A 64 -1.41 -8.32 -18.12
C PHE A 64 -2.73 -8.45 -17.35
N GLU A 65 -3.78 -7.78 -17.85
CA GLU A 65 -5.11 -7.76 -17.20
C GLU A 65 -5.06 -7.19 -15.76
N GLY A 66 -4.11 -6.30 -15.50
CA GLY A 66 -3.93 -5.68 -14.19
C GLY A 66 -3.20 -6.55 -13.16
N ARG A 67 -2.54 -7.64 -13.58
CA ARG A 67 -1.61 -8.41 -12.72
C ARG A 67 -0.38 -7.60 -12.33
N VAL A 68 0.06 -6.69 -13.19
CA VAL A 68 1.20 -5.81 -12.93
C VAL A 68 0.70 -4.37 -12.89
N ARG A 69 0.64 -3.82 -11.66
CA ARG A 69 0.23 -2.43 -11.39
C ARG A 69 1.29 -1.69 -10.59
N THR A 70 1.47 -2.09 -9.33
CA THR A 70 2.32 -1.40 -8.34
C THR A 70 3.78 -1.85 -8.38
N LEU A 71 4.09 -2.97 -9.06
CA LEU A 71 5.42 -3.56 -9.22
C LEU A 71 6.34 -2.69 -10.10
N HIS A 72 6.70 -1.52 -9.60
CA HIS A 72 7.47 -0.52 -10.34
C HIS A 72 8.54 0.14 -9.47
N PRO A 73 9.76 0.42 -9.99
CA PRO A 73 10.84 1.06 -9.25
C PRO A 73 10.45 2.36 -8.56
N LYS A 74 9.61 3.20 -9.18
CA LYS A 74 9.12 4.45 -8.55
C LYS A 74 8.28 4.22 -7.30
N VAL A 75 7.55 3.11 -7.21
CA VAL A 75 6.74 2.79 -6.03
C VAL A 75 7.64 2.18 -4.97
N PHE A 76 8.36 1.11 -5.33
CA PHE A 76 9.21 0.39 -4.38
C PHE A 76 10.41 1.20 -3.93
N GLY A 77 11.01 2.03 -4.79
CA GLY A 77 12.09 2.95 -4.42
C GLY A 77 11.64 4.04 -3.45
N GLY A 78 10.40 4.53 -3.56
CA GLY A 78 9.82 5.48 -2.60
C GLY A 78 9.57 4.86 -1.21
N ILE A 79 9.31 3.56 -1.15
CA ILE A 79 9.13 2.81 0.09
C ILE A 79 10.48 2.40 0.68
N LEU A 80 11.37 1.83 -0.13
CA LEU A 80 12.64 1.20 0.28
C LEU A 80 13.82 2.17 0.37
N TYR A 81 13.59 3.47 0.12
CA TYR A 81 14.61 4.50 0.28
C TYR A 81 15.12 4.55 1.73
N GLU A 82 16.44 4.58 1.88
CA GLU A 82 17.12 4.70 3.17
C GLU A 82 17.86 6.06 3.24
N PRO A 83 17.44 6.99 4.10
CA PRO A 83 18.00 8.36 4.11
C PRO A 83 19.49 8.45 4.48
N SER A 84 19.96 7.53 5.33
CA SER A 84 21.37 7.45 5.77
C SER A 84 22.31 6.98 4.65
N ASN A 85 21.78 6.31 3.63
CA ASN A 85 22.55 5.80 2.51
C ASN A 85 22.69 6.86 1.40
N VAL A 86 23.90 7.36 1.20
CA VAL A 86 24.19 8.42 0.21
C VAL A 86 23.93 7.95 -1.23
N ALA A 87 24.17 6.67 -1.55
CA ALA A 87 23.91 6.13 -2.89
C ALA A 87 22.40 6.13 -3.21
N HIS A 88 21.55 5.82 -2.22
CA HIS A 88 20.10 5.83 -2.39
C HIS A 88 19.56 7.21 -2.79
N LYS A 89 20.21 8.31 -2.36
CA LYS A 89 19.83 9.67 -2.79
C LYS A 89 20.00 9.86 -4.30
N GLY A 90 21.07 9.30 -4.86
CA GLY A 90 21.30 9.33 -6.31
C GLY A 90 20.25 8.54 -7.06
N ASP A 91 19.96 7.32 -6.61
CA ASP A 91 19.01 6.43 -7.28
C ASP A 91 17.57 6.93 -7.20
N LEU A 92 17.13 7.46 -6.05
CA LEU A 92 15.81 8.05 -5.90
C LEU A 92 15.60 9.24 -6.86
N ARG A 93 16.65 10.08 -7.05
CA ARG A 93 16.63 11.17 -8.03
C ARG A 93 16.55 10.64 -9.46
N LYS A 94 17.33 9.61 -9.82
CA LYS A 94 17.32 9.02 -11.17
C LYS A 94 15.94 8.51 -11.57
N ILE A 95 15.24 7.84 -10.67
CA ILE A 95 13.90 7.29 -10.95
C ILE A 95 12.79 8.34 -10.79
N ASN A 96 13.10 9.54 -10.27
CA ASN A 96 12.17 10.62 -9.98
C ASN A 96 10.95 10.15 -9.17
N ALA A 97 11.20 9.48 -8.05
CA ALA A 97 10.16 8.93 -7.20
C ALA A 97 9.92 9.80 -5.95
N PRO A 98 8.66 9.97 -5.51
CA PRO A 98 8.38 10.55 -4.20
C PRO A 98 8.74 9.55 -3.09
N LEU A 99 9.02 10.06 -1.90
CA LEU A 99 8.99 9.23 -0.70
C LEU A 99 7.56 8.81 -0.40
N ILE A 100 7.37 7.54 -0.04
CA ILE A 100 6.10 6.98 0.41
C ILE A 100 6.20 6.71 1.91
N ASN A 101 5.25 7.25 2.67
CA ASN A 101 5.24 7.27 4.13
C ASN A 101 4.11 6.44 4.72
N ILE A 102 3.00 6.30 4.00
CA ILE A 102 1.90 5.41 4.38
C ILE A 102 1.68 4.46 3.21
N VAL A 103 1.63 3.17 3.50
CA VAL A 103 1.21 2.14 2.54
C VAL A 103 -0.07 1.51 3.07
N ALA A 104 -1.20 2.05 2.64
CA ALA A 104 -2.52 1.54 2.95
C ALA A 104 -2.91 0.48 1.91
N VAL A 105 -2.99 -0.77 2.32
CA VAL A 105 -3.21 -1.90 1.42
C VAL A 105 -4.03 -3.00 2.06
N ASN A 106 -5.05 -3.48 1.36
CA ASN A 106 -5.82 -4.66 1.74
C ASN A 106 -6.23 -5.45 0.49
N PHE A 107 -6.44 -6.74 0.67
CA PHE A 107 -6.70 -7.72 -0.38
C PHE A 107 -8.13 -8.25 -0.28
N ARG A 108 -8.61 -8.86 -1.36
CA ARG A 108 -9.79 -9.74 -1.27
C ARG A 108 -9.42 -10.91 -0.35
N PRO A 109 -10.17 -11.19 0.73
CA PRO A 109 -9.88 -12.32 1.60
C PRO A 109 -9.88 -13.61 0.78
N PHE A 110 -8.78 -14.36 0.82
CA PHE A 110 -8.62 -15.52 -0.05
C PHE A 110 -9.63 -16.63 0.26
N ASP A 111 -10.04 -16.77 1.52
CA ASP A 111 -11.11 -17.70 1.93
C ASP A 111 -12.45 -17.39 1.25
N GLU A 112 -12.72 -16.13 0.92
CA GLU A 112 -13.93 -15.74 0.18
C GLU A 112 -13.79 -16.03 -1.32
N VAL A 113 -12.57 -15.97 -1.86
CA VAL A 113 -12.26 -16.36 -3.26
C VAL A 113 -12.48 -17.85 -3.47
N ILE A 114 -12.08 -18.69 -2.49
CA ILE A 114 -12.25 -20.14 -2.61
C ILE A 114 -13.74 -20.54 -2.54
N LYS A 115 -14.54 -19.79 -1.79
CA LYS A 115 -15.97 -20.08 -1.57
C LYS A 115 -16.89 -19.65 -2.71
N SER A 116 -16.42 -18.81 -3.65
CA SER A 116 -17.27 -18.19 -4.68
C SER A 116 -17.60 -19.09 -5.88
N GLU A 117 -17.37 -20.41 -5.78
CA GLU A 117 -17.53 -21.39 -6.88
C GLU A 117 -16.75 -21.01 -8.16
N GLU A 118 -15.71 -20.17 -8.02
CA GLU A 118 -14.84 -19.75 -9.12
C GLU A 118 -14.00 -20.93 -9.64
N SER A 119 -13.67 -20.90 -10.94
CA SER A 119 -12.76 -21.89 -11.51
C SER A 119 -11.35 -21.78 -10.89
N SER A 120 -10.58 -22.87 -10.85
CA SER A 120 -9.16 -22.82 -10.42
C SER A 120 -8.37 -21.69 -11.09
N ARG A 121 -8.64 -21.45 -12.39
CA ARG A 121 -7.98 -20.38 -13.15
C ARG A 121 -8.31 -18.99 -12.62
N ASP A 122 -9.54 -18.77 -12.18
CA ASP A 122 -10.00 -17.49 -11.64
C ASP A 122 -9.52 -17.28 -10.20
N ILE A 123 -9.49 -18.35 -9.39
CA ILE A 123 -8.84 -18.35 -8.07
C ILE A 123 -7.36 -17.97 -8.19
N LEU A 124 -6.62 -18.59 -9.13
CA LEU A 124 -5.22 -18.25 -9.40
C LEU A 124 -5.02 -16.80 -9.87
N ARG A 125 -5.99 -16.24 -10.60
CA ARG A 125 -5.98 -14.83 -11.02
C ARG A 125 -6.23 -13.86 -9.87
N ALA A 126 -6.95 -14.29 -8.84
CA ALA A 126 -7.28 -13.48 -7.68
C ALA A 126 -6.14 -13.39 -6.64
N ILE A 127 -5.04 -14.13 -6.82
CA ILE A 127 -3.85 -14.03 -5.96
C ILE A 127 -3.19 -12.65 -6.13
N ASP A 128 -3.11 -11.90 -5.03
CA ASP A 128 -2.62 -10.53 -5.00
C ASP A 128 -1.09 -10.48 -4.84
N VAL A 129 -0.39 -10.42 -5.96
CA VAL A 129 1.08 -10.30 -5.98
C VAL A 129 1.55 -8.92 -5.54
N GLY A 130 0.90 -7.86 -6.07
CA GLY A 130 1.36 -6.49 -5.88
C GLY A 130 1.18 -6.01 -4.44
N GLY A 131 0.04 -6.33 -3.84
CA GLY A 131 -0.29 -6.00 -2.48
C GLY A 131 0.60 -6.72 -1.45
N VAL A 132 0.86 -8.01 -1.64
CA VAL A 132 1.80 -8.78 -0.80
C VAL A 132 3.21 -8.20 -0.92
N ALA A 133 3.66 -7.88 -2.14
CA ALA A 133 4.98 -7.27 -2.35
C ALA A 133 5.11 -5.91 -1.67
N LEU A 134 4.07 -5.07 -1.67
CA LEU A 134 4.06 -3.79 -0.95
C LEU A 134 4.23 -3.99 0.56
N LEU A 135 3.46 -4.91 1.17
CA LEU A 135 3.60 -5.21 2.60
C LEU A 135 4.97 -5.80 2.94
N HIS A 136 5.55 -6.59 2.04
CA HIS A 136 6.90 -7.10 2.20
C HIS A 136 7.95 -5.98 2.17
N ALA A 137 7.81 -5.02 1.24
CA ALA A 137 8.69 -3.86 1.17
C ALA A 137 8.64 -3.02 2.45
N VAL A 138 7.44 -2.78 3.00
CA VAL A 138 7.28 -2.08 4.28
C VAL A 138 7.88 -2.90 5.44
N SER A 139 7.71 -4.22 5.44
CA SER A 139 8.31 -5.09 6.46
C SER A 139 9.83 -4.98 6.49
N LYS A 140 10.49 -4.83 5.33
CA LYS A 140 11.94 -4.57 5.26
C LYS A 140 12.33 -3.23 5.90
N MET A 141 11.42 -2.27 5.93
CA MET A 141 11.62 -0.92 6.47
C MET A 141 11.10 -0.77 7.91
N CYS A 142 10.83 -1.86 8.63
CA CYS A 142 10.19 -1.80 9.96
C CYS A 142 10.98 -1.04 11.04
N ASN A 143 12.29 -0.80 10.80
CA ASN A 143 13.18 -0.01 11.65
C ASN A 143 13.33 1.46 11.19
N ASP A 144 12.65 1.88 10.12
CA ASP A 144 12.64 3.25 9.60
C ASP A 144 11.27 3.89 9.87
N GLU A 145 11.19 4.79 10.87
CA GLU A 145 9.98 5.51 11.30
C GLU A 145 9.31 6.37 10.20
N ARG A 146 9.92 6.46 9.01
CA ARG A 146 9.39 7.21 7.87
C ARG A 146 8.18 6.54 7.21
N VAL A 147 8.09 5.21 7.24
CA VAL A 147 7.09 4.43 6.47
C VAL A 147 6.40 3.33 7.26
N PHE A 148 5.06 3.36 7.35
CA PHE A 148 4.28 2.33 8.04
C PHE A 148 3.13 1.76 7.19
N PRO A 149 2.71 0.51 7.46
CA PRO A 149 1.62 -0.14 6.75
C PRO A 149 0.27 0.17 7.41
N VAL A 150 -0.80 0.16 6.62
CA VAL A 150 -2.19 0.23 7.13
C VAL A 150 -3.04 -0.79 6.38
N VAL A 151 -3.52 -1.82 7.08
CA VAL A 151 -4.25 -2.95 6.44
C VAL A 151 -5.73 -3.01 6.81
N ASP A 152 -6.15 -2.23 7.81
CA ASP A 152 -7.49 -2.28 8.39
C ASP A 152 -8.09 -0.86 8.47
N PRO A 153 -9.26 -0.60 7.85
CA PRO A 153 -9.92 0.70 7.93
C PRO A 153 -10.20 1.18 9.35
N LYS A 154 -10.28 0.28 10.33
CA LYS A 154 -10.49 0.63 11.75
C LYS A 154 -9.36 1.49 12.32
N ASP A 155 -8.16 1.41 11.73
CA ASP A 155 -7.00 2.19 12.19
C ASP A 155 -6.97 3.62 11.66
N TYR A 156 -7.76 3.94 10.63
CA TYR A 156 -7.72 5.24 9.96
C TYR A 156 -7.96 6.40 10.94
N ARG A 157 -8.91 6.24 11.87
CA ARG A 157 -9.24 7.28 12.83
C ARG A 157 -8.07 7.63 13.74
N GLU A 158 -7.46 6.62 14.36
CA GLU A 158 -6.33 6.80 15.29
C GLU A 158 -5.13 7.44 14.56
N ILE A 159 -4.83 6.98 13.33
CA ILE A 159 -3.77 7.56 12.50
C ILE A 159 -4.03 9.04 12.21
N ILE A 160 -5.27 9.41 11.85
CA ILE A 160 -5.62 10.82 11.58
C ILE A 160 -5.57 11.67 12.84
N GLU A 161 -5.94 11.13 14.00
CA GLU A 161 -5.83 11.83 15.29
C GLU A 161 -4.36 12.15 15.62
N VAL A 162 -3.46 11.16 15.46
CA VAL A 162 -2.02 11.35 15.63
C VAL A 162 -1.45 12.39 14.66
N ILE A 163 -1.74 12.27 13.36
CA ILE A 163 -1.21 13.19 12.34
C ILE A 163 -1.78 14.61 12.52
N ARG A 164 -2.98 14.74 13.09
CA ARG A 164 -3.56 16.06 13.44
C ARG A 164 -2.78 16.74 14.56
N GLU A 165 -2.38 16.00 15.58
CA GLU A 165 -1.60 16.55 16.70
C GLU A 165 -0.15 16.85 16.28
N ARG A 166 0.39 16.06 15.37
CA ARG A 166 1.76 16.21 14.87
C ARG A 166 1.78 16.01 13.35
N PRO A 167 1.91 17.08 12.53
CA PRO A 167 1.86 17.01 11.08
C PRO A 167 3.18 16.42 10.52
N SER A 168 3.39 15.12 10.76
CA SER A 168 4.59 14.35 10.49
C SER A 168 4.18 12.91 10.11
N PRO A 169 4.98 12.17 9.31
CA PRO A 169 4.76 10.74 9.08
C PRO A 169 5.18 9.90 10.28
N ILE A 170 5.87 10.49 11.25
CA ILE A 170 6.33 9.80 12.46
C ILE A 170 5.17 9.73 13.45
N ILE A 171 4.75 8.51 13.76
CA ILE A 171 3.66 8.18 14.70
C ILE A 171 4.22 7.60 16.00
N PRO A 172 3.45 7.58 17.11
CA PRO A 172 3.90 6.99 18.37
C PRO A 172 4.36 5.53 18.20
N GLY A 173 5.47 5.17 18.85
CA GLY A 173 6.09 3.85 18.72
C GLY A 173 5.16 2.68 19.06
N LYS A 174 4.19 2.88 19.96
CA LYS A 174 3.15 1.87 20.22
C LYS A 174 2.28 1.62 18.97
N LEU A 175 1.70 2.66 18.39
CA LEU A 175 0.89 2.57 17.18
C LEU A 175 1.70 2.01 16.01
N TRP A 176 2.95 2.47 15.85
CA TRP A 176 3.89 1.93 14.86
C TRP A 176 4.02 0.41 14.95
N ASN A 177 4.33 -0.08 16.16
CA ASN A 177 4.51 -1.51 16.42
C ASN A 177 3.23 -2.30 16.20
N ASP A 178 2.07 -1.76 16.63
CA ASP A 178 0.78 -2.40 16.48
C ASP A 178 0.40 -2.54 14.99
N LEU A 179 0.60 -1.49 14.18
CA LEU A 179 0.36 -1.51 12.73
C LEU A 179 1.28 -2.50 12.01
N HIS A 180 2.57 -2.53 12.33
CA HIS A 180 3.51 -3.50 11.74
C HIS A 180 3.16 -4.95 12.13
N ARG A 181 2.82 -5.20 13.39
CA ARG A 181 2.38 -6.53 13.85
C ARG A 181 1.09 -6.96 13.16
N LYS A 182 0.13 -6.05 13.02
CA LYS A 182 -1.13 -6.31 12.32
C LYS A 182 -0.88 -6.63 10.85
N ALA A 183 -0.08 -5.82 10.15
CA ALA A 183 0.27 -6.03 8.76
C ALA A 183 1.01 -7.35 8.52
N LEU A 184 1.95 -7.72 9.40
CA LEU A 184 2.66 -9.00 9.31
C LEU A 184 1.69 -10.19 9.46
N LYS A 185 0.81 -10.15 10.47
CA LYS A 185 -0.21 -11.19 10.68
C LYS A 185 -1.18 -11.28 9.51
N TYR A 186 -1.62 -10.13 8.99
CA TYR A 186 -2.51 -10.03 7.85
C TYR A 186 -1.90 -10.67 6.59
N ARG A 187 -0.64 -10.31 6.27
CA ARG A 187 0.10 -10.89 5.14
C ARG A 187 0.31 -12.40 5.30
N LEU A 188 0.78 -12.85 6.47
CA LEU A 188 1.02 -14.28 6.71
C LEU A 188 -0.26 -15.11 6.66
N GLY A 189 -1.38 -14.59 7.18
CA GLY A 189 -2.68 -15.24 7.06
C GLY A 189 -3.10 -15.43 5.61
N TYR A 190 -2.94 -14.39 4.78
CA TYR A 190 -3.21 -14.45 3.35
C TYR A 190 -2.30 -15.46 2.62
N GLU A 191 -0.98 -15.37 2.82
CA GLU A 191 0.00 -16.26 2.17
C GLU A 191 -0.22 -17.73 2.58
N ASN A 192 -0.57 -17.99 3.84
CA ASN A 192 -0.91 -19.34 4.31
C ASN A 192 -2.17 -19.89 3.64
N ALA A 193 -3.24 -19.11 3.52
CA ALA A 193 -4.46 -19.54 2.85
C ALA A 193 -4.21 -19.88 1.37
N VAL A 194 -3.42 -19.05 0.67
CA VAL A 194 -2.99 -19.32 -0.70
C VAL A 194 -2.15 -20.61 -0.79
N ALA A 195 -1.17 -20.76 0.11
CA ALA A 195 -0.31 -21.94 0.12
C ALA A 195 -1.09 -23.23 0.37
N THR A 196 -2.00 -23.26 1.34
CA THR A 196 -2.86 -24.41 1.62
C THR A 196 -3.67 -24.80 0.38
N TRP A 197 -4.35 -23.83 -0.26
CA TRP A 197 -5.14 -24.12 -1.45
C TRP A 197 -4.29 -24.67 -2.61
N LEU A 198 -3.10 -24.09 -2.85
CA LEU A 198 -2.19 -24.56 -3.89
C LEU A 198 -1.70 -25.98 -3.64
N LEU A 199 -1.35 -26.32 -2.39
CA LEU A 199 -0.91 -27.67 -2.01
C LEU A 199 -2.03 -28.70 -2.20
N ASP A 200 -3.28 -28.33 -1.91
CA ASP A 200 -4.41 -29.23 -2.00
C ASP A 200 -4.90 -29.46 -3.45
N ASN A 201 -4.75 -28.45 -4.33
CA ASN A 201 -5.42 -28.42 -5.64
C ASN A 201 -4.48 -28.40 -6.85
N GLU A 202 -3.38 -27.64 -6.82
CA GLU A 202 -2.62 -27.28 -8.02
C GLU A 202 -1.19 -27.82 -8.04
N LEU A 203 -0.55 -28.01 -6.89
CA LEU A 203 0.82 -28.54 -6.77
C LEU A 203 0.87 -30.08 -6.75
N LYS A 204 -0.25 -30.74 -7.05
CA LYS A 204 -0.26 -32.17 -7.37
C LYS A 204 0.39 -32.32 -8.75
N VAL A 205 1.69 -32.60 -8.74
CA VAL A 205 2.47 -32.96 -9.93
C VAL A 205 1.69 -34.03 -10.71
N LYS A 206 1.37 -33.74 -11.97
CA LYS A 206 0.96 -34.76 -12.94
C LYS A 206 2.17 -35.59 -13.36
#